data_AF-A0A1Y6HBE5-F1
#
_entry.id   AF-A0A1Y6HBE5-F1
#
_cell.length_a   1.000
_cell.length_b   1.000
_cell.length_c   1.000
_cell.angle_alpha   90.00
_cell.angle_beta   90.00
_cell.angle_gamma   90.00
#
_symmetry.space_group_name_H-M   'P 1'
#
loop_
_entity.id
_entity.type
_entity.pdbx_description
1 polymer ?
#
loop_
_entity_poly.entity_id
_entity_poly.type
_entity_poly.pdbx_seq_one_letter_code
_entity_poly.pdbx_strand_id
1 'polypeptide(L)'
;MVSAPARRALVREWIGCGASERRALAAIGMSASALRYCPREDRNVELRERILALAHRHRRYGVGMIYLKLRQEGRVVNYKRVERLYREQQMQVRRRRRKKVPVGERQPLLRPSQANQVWSMDFVFDRTAE
;
A
#
# COMPACT_ATOMS: atom_id res chain seq x y z
N MET A 1 6.15 -16.20 -25.63
CA MET A 1 7.26 -15.22 -25.64
C MET A 1 8.25 -15.62 -24.55
N VAL A 2 9.50 -15.95 -24.86
CA VAL A 2 10.50 -16.41 -23.87
C VAL A 2 11.12 -15.20 -23.16
N SER A 3 11.18 -15.22 -21.83
CA SER A 3 11.72 -14.11 -21.03
C SER A 3 13.25 -14.00 -21.13
N ALA A 4 13.80 -12.79 -20.94
CA ALA A 4 15.25 -12.57 -20.96
C ALA A 4 16.04 -13.39 -19.90
N PRO A 5 15.53 -13.64 -18.68
CA PRO A 5 16.14 -14.59 -17.74
C PRO A 5 16.20 -16.02 -18.28
N ALA A 6 15.14 -16.51 -18.92
CA ALA A 6 15.10 -17.86 -19.47
C ALA A 6 16.11 -18.04 -20.62
N ARG A 7 16.23 -17.05 -21.52
CA ARG A 7 17.25 -17.06 -22.58
C ARG A 7 18.67 -17.05 -22.00
N ARG A 8 18.93 -16.29 -20.92
CA ARG A 8 20.24 -16.28 -20.24
C ARG A 8 20.60 -17.64 -19.65
N ALA A 9 19.63 -18.33 -19.04
CA ALA A 9 19.84 -19.67 -18.49
C ALA A 9 20.26 -20.66 -19.59
N LEU A 10 19.55 -20.63 -20.73
CA LEU A 10 19.81 -21.52 -21.87
C LEU A 10 21.19 -21.25 -22.51
N VAL A 11 21.60 -19.98 -22.63
CA VAL A 11 22.96 -19.63 -23.09
C VAL A 11 24.02 -20.21 -22.15
N ARG A 12 23.83 -20.09 -20.83
CA ARG A 12 24.79 -20.61 -19.83
C ARG A 12 24.88 -22.14 -19.85
N GLU A 13 23.74 -22.81 -20.01
CA GLU A 13 23.67 -24.26 -20.14
C GLU A 13 24.42 -24.76 -21.39
N TRP A 14 24.18 -24.13 -22.55
CA TRP A 14 24.87 -24.47 -23.79
C TRP A 14 26.38 -24.25 -23.71
N ILE A 15 26.82 -23.19 -23.06
CA ILE A 15 28.25 -22.96 -22.77
C ILE A 15 28.80 -24.07 -21.88
N GLY A 16 28.05 -24.49 -20.85
CA GLY A 16 28.42 -25.61 -19.98
C GLY A 16 28.53 -26.95 -20.72
N CYS A 17 27.74 -27.14 -21.78
CA CYS A 17 27.82 -28.30 -22.68
C CYS A 17 28.92 -28.20 -23.75
N GLY A 18 29.79 -27.18 -23.71
CA GLY A 18 30.94 -27.04 -24.59
C GLY A 18 30.73 -26.13 -25.82
N ALA A 19 29.60 -25.42 -25.92
CA ALA A 19 29.42 -24.42 -26.97
C ALA A 19 30.22 -23.14 -26.68
N SER A 20 30.76 -22.50 -27.72
CA SER A 20 31.37 -21.17 -27.55
C SER A 20 30.31 -20.11 -27.27
N GLU A 21 30.64 -19.10 -26.43
CA GLU A 21 29.73 -18.00 -26.07
C GLU A 21 29.10 -17.35 -27.31
N ARG A 22 29.91 -17.08 -28.35
CA ARG A 22 29.43 -16.50 -29.62
C ARG A 22 28.40 -17.38 -30.33
N ARG A 23 28.62 -18.71 -30.36
CA ARG A 23 27.72 -19.66 -31.04
C ARG A 23 26.40 -19.81 -30.28
N ALA A 24 26.46 -19.89 -28.94
CA ALA A 24 25.28 -19.93 -28.10
C ALA A 24 24.45 -18.65 -28.21
N LEU A 25 25.09 -17.47 -28.14
CA LEU A 25 24.40 -16.18 -28.29
C LEU A 25 23.76 -16.00 -29.66
N ALA A 26 24.43 -16.41 -30.73
CA ALA A 26 23.89 -16.36 -32.10
C ALA A 26 22.67 -17.27 -32.28
N ALA A 27 22.73 -18.50 -31.78
CA ALA A 27 21.61 -19.45 -31.86
C ALA A 27 20.37 -18.99 -31.07
N ILE A 28 20.58 -18.33 -29.94
CA ILE A 28 19.51 -17.92 -29.00
C ILE A 28 19.00 -16.50 -29.31
N GLY A 29 19.73 -15.71 -30.11
CA GLY A 29 19.39 -14.33 -30.43
C GLY A 29 19.47 -13.42 -29.20
N MET A 30 20.59 -13.46 -28.47
CA MET A 30 20.85 -12.65 -27.29
C MET A 30 22.17 -11.89 -27.43
N SER A 31 22.25 -10.65 -26.95
CA SER A 31 23.52 -9.91 -26.90
C SER A 31 24.40 -10.38 -25.75
N ALA A 32 25.71 -10.25 -25.90
CA ALA A 32 26.67 -10.53 -24.82
C ALA A 32 26.44 -9.62 -23.60
N SER A 33 26.01 -8.37 -23.81
CA SER A 33 25.65 -7.44 -22.73
C SER A 33 24.46 -7.94 -21.91
N ALA A 34 23.45 -8.52 -22.56
CA ALA A 34 22.31 -9.10 -21.88
C ALA A 34 22.72 -10.33 -21.04
N LEU A 35 23.62 -11.18 -21.55
CA LEU A 35 24.15 -12.33 -20.79
C LEU A 35 24.89 -11.91 -19.51
N ARG A 36 25.66 -10.83 -19.60
CA ARG A 36 26.49 -10.28 -18.51
C ARG A 36 25.71 -9.39 -17.54
N TYR A 37 24.48 -9.03 -17.88
CA TYR A 37 23.66 -8.18 -17.02
C TYR A 37 23.34 -8.88 -15.69
N CYS A 38 23.83 -8.30 -14.61
CA CYS A 38 23.46 -8.66 -13.25
C CYS A 38 22.44 -7.65 -12.71
N PRO A 39 21.25 -8.09 -12.26
CA PRO A 39 20.31 -7.21 -11.58
C PRO A 39 20.97 -6.56 -10.36
N ARG A 40 20.70 -5.27 -10.14
CA ARG A 40 21.14 -4.59 -8.91
C ARG A 40 20.32 -5.09 -7.72
N GLU A 41 20.97 -5.16 -6.56
CA GLU A 41 20.31 -5.50 -5.30
C GLU A 41 19.19 -4.50 -4.96
N ASP A 42 18.11 -5.01 -4.35
CA ASP A 42 17.02 -4.17 -3.91
C ASP A 42 17.42 -3.37 -2.66
N ARG A 43 17.76 -2.10 -2.86
CA ARG A 43 18.08 -1.15 -1.77
C ARG A 43 16.87 -0.78 -0.91
N ASN A 44 15.69 -1.37 -1.14
CA ASN A 44 14.48 -1.11 -0.36
C ASN A 44 14.22 -2.15 0.72
N VAL A 45 15.01 -3.23 0.83
CA VAL A 45 14.75 -4.32 1.79
C VAL A 45 14.60 -3.79 3.22
N GLU A 46 15.62 -3.09 3.74
CA GLU A 46 15.61 -2.55 5.10
C GLU A 46 14.44 -1.56 5.33
N LEU A 47 14.18 -0.69 4.34
CA LEU A 47 13.09 0.27 4.42
C LEU A 47 11.71 -0.42 4.42
N ARG A 48 11.55 -1.48 3.62
CA ARG A 48 10.32 -2.26 3.53
C ARG A 48 10.05 -2.97 4.86
N GLU A 49 11.06 -3.62 5.43
CA GLU A 49 10.98 -4.25 6.75
C GLU A 49 10.59 -3.23 7.83
N ARG A 50 11.20 -2.04 7.81
CA ARG A 50 10.85 -1.00 8.79
C ARG A 50 9.43 -0.49 8.64
N ILE A 51 8.98 -0.25 7.39
CA ILE A 51 7.59 0.12 7.09
C ILE A 51 6.63 -0.95 7.60
N LEU A 52 6.92 -2.23 7.36
CA LEU A 52 6.10 -3.36 7.84
C LEU A 52 6.04 -3.38 9.37
N ALA A 53 7.19 -3.27 10.06
CA ALA A 53 7.24 -3.24 11.51
C ALA A 53 6.37 -2.11 12.10
N LEU A 54 6.45 -0.91 11.52
CA LEU A 54 5.62 0.23 11.93
C LEU A 54 4.12 0.01 11.63
N ALA A 55 3.79 -0.56 10.48
CA ALA A 55 2.40 -0.83 10.10
C ALA A 55 1.77 -1.92 10.98
N HIS A 56 2.54 -2.95 11.36
CA HIS A 56 2.09 -3.97 12.29
C HIS A 56 1.90 -3.43 13.72
N ARG A 57 2.84 -2.61 14.19
CA ARG A 57 2.74 -1.93 15.49
C ARG A 57 1.54 -0.96 15.53
N HIS A 58 1.28 -0.26 14.44
CA HIS A 58 0.24 0.77 14.36
C HIS A 58 -0.78 0.45 13.26
N ARG A 59 -1.63 -0.58 13.47
CA ARG A 59 -2.60 -1.06 12.46
C ARG A 59 -3.60 -0.02 11.92
N ARG A 60 -3.76 1.13 12.59
CA ARG A 60 -4.66 2.23 12.16
C ARG A 60 -3.95 3.30 11.32
N TYR A 61 -2.63 3.25 11.24
CA TYR A 61 -1.85 4.28 10.57
C TYR A 61 -1.83 4.03 9.07
N GLY A 62 -2.25 5.04 8.30
CA GLY A 62 -2.02 5.08 6.86
C GLY A 62 -0.61 5.54 6.52
N VAL A 63 -0.31 5.60 5.22
CA VAL A 63 1.00 5.98 4.69
C VAL A 63 1.55 7.29 5.26
N GLY A 64 0.72 8.33 5.44
CA GLY A 64 1.17 9.61 6.00
C GLY A 64 1.69 9.51 7.44
N MET A 65 1.02 8.71 8.27
CA MET A 65 1.44 8.50 9.65
C MET A 65 2.70 7.63 9.74
N ILE A 66 2.82 6.62 8.87
CA ILE A 66 4.04 5.80 8.78
C ILE A 66 5.22 6.63 8.30
N TYR A 67 5.01 7.48 7.30
CA TYR A 67 6.02 8.44 6.83
C TYR A 67 6.49 9.39 7.95
N LEU A 68 5.55 9.93 8.73
CA LEU A 68 5.87 10.77 9.87
C LEU A 68 6.70 10.01 10.93
N LYS A 69 6.36 8.75 11.21
CA LYS A 69 7.14 7.90 12.13
C LYS A 69 8.56 7.64 11.62
N LEU A 70 8.73 7.37 10.33
CA LEU A 70 10.06 7.23 9.72
C LEU A 70 10.88 8.52 9.85
N ARG A 71 10.25 9.70 9.68
CA ARG A 71 10.89 11.00 9.90
C ARG A 71 11.29 11.21 11.37
N GLN A 72 10.44 10.82 12.32
CA GLN A 72 10.74 10.88 13.76
C GLN A 72 11.92 9.97 14.15
N GLU A 73 12.11 8.86 13.43
CA GLU A 73 13.29 7.98 13.56
C GLU A 73 14.54 8.53 12.87
N GLY A 74 14.50 9.75 12.33
CA GLY A 74 15.62 10.39 11.64
C GLY A 74 15.85 9.91 10.21
N ARG A 75 14.97 9.05 9.65
CA ARG A 75 15.14 8.56 8.28
C ARG A 75 14.67 9.60 7.26
N VAL A 76 15.59 10.10 6.44
CA VAL A 76 15.30 11.03 5.35
C VAL A 76 14.90 10.24 4.11
N VAL A 77 13.60 9.94 3.99
CA VAL A 77 13.03 9.22 2.85
C VAL A 77 12.02 10.12 2.15
N ASN A 78 11.85 9.98 0.84
CA ASN A 78 10.78 10.67 0.11
C ASN A 78 9.43 10.00 0.41
N TYR A 79 8.38 10.79 0.66
CA TYR A 79 7.01 10.32 0.84
C TYR A 79 6.55 9.38 -0.28
N LYS A 80 6.78 9.72 -1.56
CA LYS A 80 6.38 8.89 -2.72
C LYS A 80 7.02 7.51 -2.70
N ARG A 81 8.26 7.41 -2.20
CA ARG A 81 8.97 6.13 -2.06
C ARG A 81 8.31 5.27 -0.98
N VAL A 82 7.94 5.86 0.15
CA VAL A 82 7.22 5.18 1.22
C VAL A 82 5.85 4.73 0.74
N GLU A 83 5.10 5.59 0.05
CA GLU A 83 3.78 5.28 -0.50
C GLU A 83 3.81 4.10 -1.47
N ARG A 84 4.77 4.08 -2.41
CA ARG A 84 4.94 2.98 -3.35
C ARG A 84 5.18 1.66 -2.60
N LEU A 85 6.16 1.63 -1.69
CA LEU A 85 6.49 0.42 -0.91
C LEU A 85 5.31 -0.03 -0.03
N TYR A 86 4.59 0.91 0.57
CA TYR A 86 3.40 0.62 1.38
C TYR A 86 2.28 -0.03 0.55
N ARG A 87 2.05 0.47 -0.67
CA ARG A 87 1.05 -0.08 -1.60
C ARG A 87 1.44 -1.47 -2.11
N GLU A 88 2.70 -1.69 -2.44
CA GLU A 88 3.22 -3.01 -2.86
C GLU A 88 3.01 -4.08 -1.78
N GLN A 89 2.99 -3.70 -0.50
CA GLN A 89 2.72 -4.62 0.62
C GLN A 89 1.22 -4.79 0.93
N GLN A 90 0.33 -4.19 0.14
CA GLN A 90 -1.13 -4.25 0.31
C GLN A 90 -1.64 -3.82 1.71
N MET A 91 -0.87 -3.02 2.44
CA MET A 91 -1.18 -2.63 3.84
C MET A 91 -2.21 -1.51 3.96
N GLN A 92 -3.06 -1.29 2.97
CA GLN A 92 -4.00 -0.17 2.99
C GLN A 92 -4.97 -0.28 4.17
N VAL A 93 -5.03 0.76 4.99
CA VAL A 93 -5.95 0.83 6.12
C VAL A 93 -7.37 0.79 5.56
N ARG A 94 -8.08 -0.29 5.84
CA ARG A 94 -9.47 -0.44 5.39
C ARG A 94 -10.34 0.57 6.13
N ARG A 95 -11.10 1.37 5.38
CA ARG A 95 -12.16 2.20 5.98
C ARG A 95 -13.12 1.28 6.74
N ARG A 96 -13.27 1.53 8.05
CA ARG A 96 -14.31 0.87 8.85
C ARG A 96 -15.66 1.25 8.25
N ARG A 97 -16.45 0.27 7.85
CA ARG A 97 -17.87 0.50 7.55
C ARG A 97 -18.54 0.90 8.85
N ARG A 98 -19.28 2.02 8.83
CA ARG A 98 -20.10 2.45 9.96
C ARG A 98 -21.05 1.29 10.29
N LYS A 99 -21.01 0.78 11.52
CA LYS A 99 -22.01 -0.20 11.96
C LYS A 99 -23.37 0.45 11.81
N LYS A 100 -24.27 -0.16 11.04
CA LYS A 100 -25.68 0.23 11.07
C LYS A 100 -26.18 -0.16 12.45
N VAL A 101 -26.41 0.83 13.30
CA VAL A 101 -27.15 0.63 14.54
C VAL A 101 -28.57 0.28 14.10
N PRO A 102 -29.14 -0.87 14.53
CA PRO A 102 -30.56 -1.15 14.28
C PRO A 102 -31.36 0.05 14.76
N VAL A 103 -32.28 0.55 13.94
CA VAL A 103 -33.20 1.59 14.39
C VAL A 103 -33.99 0.97 15.54
N GLY A 104 -33.77 1.46 16.76
CA GLY A 104 -34.57 1.03 17.91
C GLY A 104 -36.05 1.29 17.66
N GLU A 105 -36.92 0.62 18.40
CA GLU A 105 -38.35 0.83 18.34
C GLU A 105 -38.65 2.31 18.55
N ARG A 106 -39.03 3.02 17.48
CA ARG A 106 -39.39 4.42 17.58
C ARG A 106 -40.73 4.48 18.30
N GLN A 107 -40.76 5.08 19.49
CA GLN A 107 -42.03 5.42 20.10
C GLN A 107 -42.82 6.28 19.09
N PRO A 108 -44.09 5.95 18.82
CA PRO A 108 -44.91 6.75 17.93
C PRO A 108 -45.00 8.17 18.48
N LEU A 109 -44.82 9.16 17.61
CA LEU A 109 -44.98 10.56 17.98
C LEU A 109 -46.43 10.78 18.41
N LEU A 110 -46.64 11.13 19.68
CA LEU A 110 -47.95 11.47 20.20
C LEU A 110 -48.37 12.83 19.63
N ARG A 111 -49.51 12.87 18.94
CA ARG A 111 -50.11 14.13 18.49
C ARG A 111 -50.89 14.73 19.66
N PRO A 112 -50.55 15.95 20.14
CA PRO A 112 -51.33 16.61 21.18
C PRO A 112 -52.75 16.94 20.67
N SER A 113 -53.73 16.79 21.55
CA SER A 113 -55.15 17.10 21.30
C SER A 113 -55.54 18.51 21.73
N GLN A 114 -54.71 19.17 22.54
CA GLN A 114 -54.92 20.55 23.01
C GLN A 114 -53.63 21.38 22.94
N ALA A 115 -53.79 22.70 22.93
CA ALA A 115 -52.66 23.61 23.05
C ALA A 115 -51.91 23.38 24.37
N ASN A 116 -50.59 23.59 24.38
CA ASN A 116 -49.69 23.49 25.54
C ASN A 116 -49.54 22.09 26.18
N GLN A 117 -50.02 21.02 25.54
CA GLN A 117 -49.94 19.65 26.07
C GLN A 117 -48.56 19.00 25.91
N VAL A 118 -47.75 19.44 24.94
CA VAL A 118 -46.41 18.89 24.64
C VAL A 118 -45.46 20.05 24.40
N TRP A 119 -44.27 19.99 25.01
CA TRP A 119 -43.20 20.97 24.80
C TRP A 119 -42.05 20.27 24.08
N SER A 120 -41.64 20.80 22.93
CA SER A 120 -40.47 20.36 22.18
C SER A 120 -39.31 21.32 22.45
N MET A 121 -38.12 20.76 22.65
CA MET A 121 -36.88 21.55 22.76
C MET A 121 -36.03 21.28 21.52
N ASP A 122 -35.79 22.33 20.73
CA ASP A 122 -34.91 22.28 19.56
C ASP A 122 -33.64 23.08 19.84
N PHE A 123 -32.48 22.46 19.61
CA PHE A 123 -31.19 23.15 19.73
C PHE A 123 -30.81 23.77 18.39
N VAL A 124 -30.70 25.10 18.36
CA VAL A 124 -30.10 25.83 17.24
C VAL A 124 -28.67 26.16 17.63
N PHE A 125 -27.70 25.55 16.94
CA PHE A 125 -26.31 25.98 17.05
C PHE A 125 -26.09 27.16 16.12
N ASP A 126 -26.01 28.36 16.68
CA ASP A 126 -25.45 29.48 15.96
C ASP A 126 -23.92 29.37 16.00
N ARG A 127 -23.28 29.51 14.84
CA ARG A 127 -21.82 29.54 14.74
C ARG A 127 -21.45 31.01 14.59
N THR A 128 -21.14 31.67 15.70
CA THR A 128 -20.48 32.97 15.63
C THR A 128 -19.11 32.77 14.98
N ALA A 129 -18.86 33.51 13.91
CA ALA A 129 -17.59 33.51 13.21
C ALA A 129 -16.56 34.26 14.07
N GLU A 130 -15.63 33.53 14.67
CA GLU A 130 -14.33 34.03 15.11
C GLU A 130 -13.22 33.24 14.42
#